data_AF-A0A7W3JTL5-F1
#
_entry.id   AF-A0A7W3JTL5-F1
#
_cell.length_a   1.000
_cell.length_b   1.000
_cell.length_c   1.000
_cell.angle_alpha   90.00
_cell.angle_beta   90.00
_cell.angle_gamma   90.00
#
_symmetry.space_group_name_H-M   'P 1'
#
loop_
_entity.id
_entity.type
_entity.pdbx_description
1 polymer ?
#
loop_
_entity_poly.entity_id
_entity_poly.type
_entity_poly.pdbx_seq_one_letter_code
_entity_poly.pdbx_strand_id
1 'polypeptide(L)'
;MDINGEKNVSRLSKTRPAVDAQAPADRKLDADFWLKFSDNPNPSNRQKMVYVTIDDVSRVGTSSFNAIAVCDVLEVSYSLVNFHFGSRDELLAEAAGIVYQHHIVGLWKTIKAAKRTPEDRLRAWMEGFIESYKTMGGWGSCLNFPTASLEVTELVTTRYGTLMTDLTEINMARLYSLISDVKKKKVSDTVYEIGELPRAQLLKDHNLVDLTASVGFSTLGVAIWVAGQSLRKDEDTRGLGVLEKTIVASHIKRIIKSI
;
A
#
# COMPACT_ATOMS: atom_id res chain seq x y z
N MET A 1 60.49 25.75 -14.58
CA MET A 1 60.34 24.28 -14.43
C MET A 1 59.29 24.11 -13.35
N ASP A 2 58.03 24.25 -13.75
CA ASP A 2 56.88 24.27 -12.85
C ASP A 2 56.37 22.85 -12.66
N ILE A 3 56.42 22.38 -11.41
CA ILE A 3 55.87 21.07 -11.02
C ILE A 3 54.50 21.35 -10.42
N ASN A 4 53.50 21.44 -11.30
CA ASN A 4 52.09 21.48 -10.90
C ASN A 4 51.68 20.12 -10.32
N GLY A 5 51.54 20.08 -8.99
CA GLY A 5 50.86 19.01 -8.28
C GLY A 5 49.35 19.11 -8.47
N GLU A 6 48.83 18.51 -9.54
CA GLU A 6 47.39 18.28 -9.68
C GLU A 6 46.93 17.29 -8.62
N LYS A 7 46.25 17.81 -7.59
CA LYS A 7 45.41 17.03 -6.69
C LYS A 7 44.39 16.29 -7.54
N ASN A 8 44.56 14.97 -7.60
CA ASN A 8 43.62 14.04 -8.18
C ASN A 8 42.37 13.98 -7.27
N VAL A 9 41.48 14.97 -7.42
CA VAL A 9 40.16 14.95 -6.79
C VAL A 9 39.36 13.90 -7.54
N SER A 10 39.32 12.70 -6.97
CA SER A 10 38.47 11.59 -7.40
C SER A 10 37.03 12.10 -7.59
N ARG A 11 36.65 12.27 -8.86
CA ARG A 11 35.27 12.45 -9.32
C ARG A 11 34.52 11.12 -9.13
N LEU A 12 34.21 10.77 -7.89
CA LEU A 12 33.11 9.87 -7.57
C LEU A 12 32.04 10.76 -6.94
N SER A 13 31.11 11.25 -7.77
CA SER A 13 29.87 11.87 -7.30
C SER A 13 29.15 10.84 -6.42
N LYS A 14 29.16 11.08 -5.10
CA LYS A 14 28.53 10.27 -4.07
C LYS A 14 27.00 10.38 -4.12
N THR A 15 26.38 9.98 -5.21
CA THR A 15 24.95 9.65 -5.19
C THR A 15 24.87 8.18 -4.85
N ARG A 16 24.29 7.85 -3.70
CA ARG A 16 23.86 6.48 -3.39
C ARG A 16 22.36 6.47 -3.70
N PRO A 17 21.94 6.16 -4.94
CA PRO A 17 20.59 6.46 -5.39
C PRO A 17 19.51 5.82 -4.51
N ALA A 18 19.79 4.65 -3.95
CA ALA A 18 18.90 3.97 -3.01
C ALA A 18 18.78 4.67 -1.65
N VAL A 19 19.86 5.25 -1.12
CA VAL A 19 19.85 5.97 0.17
C VAL A 19 19.17 7.33 0.00
N ASP A 20 19.51 8.05 -1.08
CA ASP A 20 18.92 9.35 -1.40
C ASP A 20 17.41 9.24 -1.69
N ALA A 21 16.97 8.13 -2.31
CA ALA A 21 15.56 7.82 -2.52
C ALA A 21 14.84 7.36 -1.24
N GLN A 22 15.53 6.66 -0.33
CA GLN A 22 14.93 6.20 0.93
C GLN A 22 14.64 7.39 1.85
N ALA A 23 15.64 8.26 2.07
CA ALA A 23 15.56 9.42 2.96
C ALA A 23 15.86 10.73 2.21
N PRO A 24 14.87 11.28 1.48
CA PRO A 24 15.03 12.57 0.79
C PRO A 24 15.40 13.69 1.76
N ALA A 25 16.31 14.58 1.35
CA ALA A 25 16.82 15.66 2.19
C ALA A 25 15.76 16.69 2.60
N ASP A 26 14.67 16.80 1.83
CA ASP A 26 13.54 17.69 2.07
C ASP A 26 12.43 17.05 2.92
N ARG A 27 12.58 15.79 3.33
CA ARG A 27 11.59 15.11 4.18
C ARG A 27 11.50 15.80 5.54
N LYS A 28 10.27 16.15 5.92
CA LYS A 28 9.93 16.69 7.24
C LYS A 28 9.19 15.62 8.06
N LEU A 29 9.67 15.41 9.28
CA LEU A 29 9.12 14.47 10.26
C LEU A 29 8.36 15.23 11.36
N ASP A 30 7.35 15.99 10.94
CA ASP A 30 6.50 16.83 11.78
C ASP A 30 5.14 16.17 12.06
N ALA A 31 4.23 16.90 12.74
CA ALA A 31 2.90 16.43 13.07
C ALA A 31 2.13 15.91 11.85
N ASP A 32 2.22 16.60 10.72
CA ASP A 32 1.53 16.23 9.48
C ASP A 32 2.06 14.91 8.91
N PHE A 33 3.37 14.66 9.03
CA PHE A 33 3.93 13.36 8.66
C PHE A 33 3.34 12.23 9.51
N TRP A 34 3.29 12.40 10.84
CA TRP A 34 2.81 11.34 11.74
C TRP A 34 1.31 11.05 11.59
N LEU A 35 0.53 12.09 11.28
CA LEU A 35 -0.91 11.98 11.09
C LEU A 35 -1.31 11.22 9.81
N LYS A 36 -0.36 10.95 8.89
CA LYS A 36 -0.58 10.05 7.75
C LYS A 36 -0.80 8.60 8.18
N PHE A 37 -0.25 8.22 9.34
CA PHE A 37 -0.21 6.83 9.81
C PHE A 37 -0.92 6.61 11.15
N SER A 38 -1.38 7.67 11.82
CA SER A 38 -2.04 7.55 13.13
C SER A 38 -2.85 8.79 13.46
N ASP A 39 -3.64 8.73 14.53
CA ASP A 39 -4.35 9.90 15.07
C ASP A 39 -3.49 10.67 16.11
N ASN A 40 -2.21 10.30 16.29
CA ASN A 40 -1.31 10.94 17.25
C ASN A 40 -0.24 11.79 16.52
N PRO A 41 -0.20 13.12 16.72
CA PRO A 41 0.80 13.99 16.10
C PRO A 41 2.20 13.87 16.73
N ASN A 42 2.39 13.10 17.80
CA ASN A 42 3.70 12.80 18.37
C ASN A 42 3.74 11.34 18.87
N PRO A 43 3.88 10.36 17.96
CA PRO A 43 3.92 8.95 18.31
C PRO A 43 5.21 8.60 19.09
N SER A 44 5.20 7.46 19.76
CA SER A 44 6.37 6.94 20.47
C SER A 44 7.55 6.67 19.51
N ASN A 45 8.78 6.62 20.01
CA ASN A 45 9.95 6.30 19.18
C ASN A 45 9.81 4.97 18.44
N ARG A 46 9.20 3.97 19.09
CA ARG A 46 8.86 2.68 18.46
C ARG A 46 7.95 2.87 17.24
N GLN A 47 6.87 3.63 17.39
CA GLN A 47 5.93 3.92 16.31
C GLN A 47 6.56 4.79 15.21
N LYS A 48 7.39 5.77 15.56
CA LYS A 48 8.15 6.58 14.59
C LYS A 48 9.02 5.70 13.69
N MET A 49 9.72 4.71 14.25
CA MET A 49 10.50 3.75 13.45
C MET A 49 9.62 2.99 12.46
N VAL A 50 8.47 2.49 12.89
CA VAL A 50 7.51 1.80 12.01
C VAL A 50 7.01 2.73 10.89
N TYR A 51 6.57 3.95 11.23
CA TYR A 51 6.00 4.88 10.24
C TYR A 51 7.04 5.37 9.23
N VAL A 52 8.27 5.64 9.67
CA VAL A 52 9.38 5.96 8.77
C VAL A 52 9.73 4.74 7.90
N THR A 53 9.68 3.50 8.43
CA THR A 53 9.85 2.29 7.61
C THR A 53 8.76 2.14 6.55
N ILE A 54 7.49 2.40 6.90
CA ILE A 54 6.38 2.37 5.94
C ILE A 54 6.65 3.35 4.79
N ASP A 55 6.97 4.59 5.14
CA ASP A 55 7.26 5.67 4.20
C ASP A 55 8.48 5.33 3.31
N ASP A 56 9.58 4.86 3.90
CA ASP A 56 10.81 4.47 3.21
C ASP A 56 10.59 3.34 2.21
N VAL A 57 9.97 2.24 2.65
CA VAL A 57 9.73 1.07 1.80
C VAL A 57 8.76 1.40 0.66
N SER A 58 7.82 2.33 0.86
CA SER A 58 6.94 2.77 -0.23
C SER A 58 7.74 3.35 -1.41
N ARG A 59 8.89 3.99 -1.15
CA ARG A 59 9.78 4.58 -2.17
C ARG A 59 10.76 3.58 -2.76
N VAL A 60 11.41 2.78 -1.92
CA VAL A 60 12.57 1.96 -2.35
C VAL A 60 12.31 0.45 -2.39
N GLY A 61 11.17 -0.01 -1.87
CA GLY A 61 10.87 -1.43 -1.74
C GLY A 61 11.64 -2.12 -0.62
N THR A 62 11.21 -3.34 -0.28
CA THR A 62 11.76 -4.11 0.85
C THR A 62 13.20 -4.57 0.61
N SER A 63 13.59 -4.83 -0.64
CA SER A 63 14.94 -5.29 -0.96
C SER A 63 16.01 -4.21 -0.82
N SER A 64 15.68 -2.93 -1.10
CA SER A 64 16.62 -1.81 -1.00
C SER A 64 16.53 -1.04 0.33
N PHE A 65 15.57 -1.38 1.19
CA PHE A 65 15.38 -0.74 2.48
C PHE A 65 16.54 -0.97 3.46
N ASN A 66 16.98 0.10 4.13
CA ASN A 66 18.00 0.05 5.18
C ASN A 66 17.48 0.63 6.51
N ALA A 67 17.41 -0.21 7.55
CA ALA A 67 16.95 0.21 8.88
C ALA A 67 17.92 1.18 9.59
N ILE A 68 19.20 1.23 9.22
CA ILE A 68 20.14 2.23 9.76
C ILE A 68 19.71 3.63 9.33
N ALA A 69 19.29 3.82 8.08
CA ALA A 69 18.83 5.13 7.60
C ALA A 69 17.57 5.63 8.33
N VAL A 70 16.70 4.72 8.77
CA VAL A 70 15.57 5.05 9.66
C VAL A 70 16.07 5.60 11.00
N CYS A 71 17.05 4.93 11.58
CA CYS A 71 17.63 5.31 12.87
C CYS A 71 18.36 6.66 12.79
N ASP A 72 19.12 6.88 11.73
CA ASP A 72 19.86 8.12 11.48
C ASP A 72 18.92 9.32 11.39
N VAL A 73 17.81 9.19 10.65
CA VAL A 73 16.84 10.29 10.47
C VAL A 73 16.04 10.56 11.75
N LEU A 74 15.85 9.54 12.59
CA LEU A 74 15.19 9.68 13.90
C LEU A 74 16.16 10.06 15.02
N GLU A 75 17.46 10.17 14.73
CA GLU A 75 18.53 10.43 15.70
C GLU A 75 18.53 9.43 16.88
N VAL A 76 18.31 8.15 16.56
CA VAL A 76 18.30 7.06 17.56
C VAL A 76 19.35 5.99 17.28
N SER A 77 19.70 5.21 18.31
CA SER A 77 20.63 4.08 18.14
C SER A 77 19.98 2.93 17.38
N TYR A 78 20.73 2.31 16.46
CA TYR A 78 20.33 1.07 15.78
C TYR A 78 19.98 -0.08 16.75
N SER A 79 20.54 -0.07 17.97
CA SER A 79 20.20 -1.05 19.01
C SER A 79 18.70 -1.06 19.36
N LEU A 80 17.99 0.05 19.16
CA LEU A 80 16.54 0.14 19.37
C LEU A 80 15.73 -0.70 18.38
N VAL A 81 16.25 -0.96 17.18
CA VAL A 81 15.57 -1.86 16.23
C VAL A 81 15.53 -3.28 16.79
N ASN A 82 16.68 -3.78 17.25
CA ASN A 82 16.76 -5.10 17.87
C ASN A 82 15.97 -5.16 19.18
N PHE A 83 16.01 -4.09 19.99
CA PHE A 83 15.26 -4.04 21.25
C PHE A 83 13.74 -4.09 21.05
N HIS A 84 13.21 -3.34 20.08
CA HIS A 84 11.75 -3.22 19.89
C HIS A 84 11.14 -4.27 18.96
N PHE A 85 11.90 -4.78 17.99
CA PHE A 85 11.38 -5.66 16.93
C PHE A 85 12.12 -7.00 16.84
N GLY A 86 13.36 -7.06 17.32
CA GLY A 86 14.23 -8.25 17.24
C GLY A 86 15.15 -8.23 16.02
N SER A 87 14.68 -7.73 14.87
CA SER A 87 15.51 -7.58 13.65
C SER A 87 14.93 -6.54 12.68
N ARG A 88 15.68 -6.23 11.62
CA ARG A 88 15.21 -5.45 10.46
C ARG A 88 13.97 -6.08 9.82
N ASP A 89 13.97 -7.40 9.64
CA ASP A 89 12.91 -8.09 8.91
C ASP A 89 11.63 -8.20 9.74
N GLU A 90 11.77 -8.26 11.07
CA GLU A 90 10.64 -8.16 12.01
C GLU A 90 9.99 -6.77 12.01
N LEU A 91 10.82 -5.71 11.90
CA LEU A 91 10.32 -4.34 11.68
C LEU A 91 9.57 -4.23 10.35
N LEU A 92 10.09 -4.84 9.28
CA LEU A 92 9.41 -4.90 7.98
C LEU A 92 8.08 -5.67 8.05
N ALA A 93 8.04 -6.79 8.78
CA ALA A 93 6.84 -7.60 8.93
C ALA A 93 5.73 -6.86 9.69
N GLU A 94 6.09 -6.15 10.77
CA GLU A 94 5.14 -5.29 11.49
C GLU A 94 4.63 -4.14 10.63
N ALA A 95 5.53 -3.46 9.91
CA ALA A 95 5.15 -2.40 9.00
C ALA A 95 4.20 -2.89 7.89
N ALA A 96 4.43 -4.09 7.33
CA ALA A 96 3.55 -4.69 6.33
C ALA A 96 2.13 -4.93 6.86
N GLY A 97 2.00 -5.45 8.08
CA GLY A 97 0.70 -5.65 8.73
C GLY A 97 -0.07 -4.34 8.91
N ILE A 98 0.61 -3.29 9.37
CA ILE A 98 0.01 -1.95 9.56
C ILE A 98 -0.40 -1.32 8.22
N VAL A 99 0.45 -1.44 7.18
CA VAL A 99 0.12 -0.95 5.83
C VAL A 99 -1.16 -1.60 5.31
N TYR A 100 -1.27 -2.92 5.43
CA TYR A 100 -2.44 -3.64 4.96
C TYR A 100 -3.70 -3.28 5.75
N GLN A 101 -3.59 -3.14 7.08
CA GLN A 101 -4.71 -2.67 7.91
C GLN A 101 -5.17 -1.26 7.50
N HIS A 102 -4.24 -0.31 7.35
CA HIS A 102 -4.56 1.04 6.89
C HIS A 102 -5.20 1.06 5.52
N HIS A 103 -4.71 0.23 4.60
CA HIS A 103 -5.30 0.08 3.27
C HIS A 103 -6.78 -0.33 3.35
N ILE A 104 -7.10 -1.40 4.08
CA ILE A 104 -8.48 -1.92 4.18
C ILE A 104 -9.40 -0.94 4.92
N VAL A 105 -8.91 -0.30 5.99
CA VAL A 105 -9.68 0.73 6.73
C VAL A 105 -9.93 1.96 5.87
N GLY A 106 -8.88 2.47 5.20
CA GLY A 106 -8.95 3.63 4.32
C GLY A 106 -9.91 3.41 3.15
N LEU A 107 -9.84 2.24 2.51
CA LEU A 107 -10.75 1.87 1.44
C LEU A 107 -12.22 1.94 1.87
N TRP A 108 -12.54 1.44 3.06
CA TRP A 108 -13.91 1.50 3.56
C TRP A 108 -14.38 2.91 3.90
N LYS A 109 -13.47 3.79 4.35
CA LYS A 109 -13.76 5.22 4.52
C LYS A 109 -14.13 5.87 3.17
N THR A 110 -13.39 5.58 2.10
CA THR A 110 -13.67 6.08 0.74
C THR A 110 -15.07 5.66 0.27
N ILE A 111 -15.44 4.40 0.50
CA ILE A 111 -16.76 3.87 0.10
C ILE A 111 -17.90 4.50 0.90
N LYS A 112 -17.69 4.77 2.20
CA LYS A 112 -18.67 5.46 3.05
C LYS A 112 -18.87 6.93 2.66
N ALA A 113 -17.83 7.59 2.16
CA ALA A 113 -17.88 8.96 1.71
C ALA A 113 -18.52 9.12 0.31
N ALA A 114 -18.59 8.05 -0.47
CA ALA A 114 -19.21 8.06 -1.79
C ALA A 114 -20.72 8.34 -1.73
N LYS A 115 -21.28 8.79 -2.86
CA LYS A 115 -22.74 8.93 -3.01
C LYS A 115 -23.41 7.59 -2.68
N ARG A 116 -24.54 7.65 -1.97
CA ARG A 116 -25.33 6.46 -1.59
C ARG A 116 -26.13 5.91 -2.76
N THR A 117 -25.45 5.57 -3.86
CA THR A 117 -25.99 4.77 -4.97
C THR A 117 -25.15 3.49 -5.10
N PRO A 118 -25.73 2.37 -5.58
CA PRO A 118 -24.98 1.13 -5.71
C PRO A 118 -23.73 1.26 -6.59
N GLU A 119 -23.89 1.91 -7.76
CA GLU A 119 -22.79 2.08 -8.72
C GLU A 119 -21.70 3.01 -8.18
N ASP A 120 -22.05 4.12 -7.51
CA ASP A 120 -21.06 5.06 -6.97
C ASP A 120 -20.24 4.41 -5.85
N ARG A 121 -20.85 3.58 -4.99
CA ARG A 121 -20.13 2.89 -3.91
C ARG A 121 -19.19 1.80 -4.45
N LEU A 122 -19.63 1.03 -5.46
CA LEU A 122 -18.76 0.05 -6.10
C LEU A 122 -17.61 0.73 -6.86
N ARG A 123 -17.90 1.83 -7.57
CA ARG A 123 -16.88 2.66 -8.22
C ARG A 123 -15.86 3.18 -7.21
N ALA A 124 -16.30 3.70 -6.08
CA ALA A 124 -15.43 4.18 -5.01
C ALA A 124 -14.53 3.07 -4.43
N TRP A 125 -15.03 1.82 -4.34
CA TRP A 125 -14.19 0.68 -3.98
C TRP A 125 -13.11 0.45 -5.04
N MET A 126 -13.46 0.40 -6.33
CA MET A 126 -12.49 0.13 -7.41
C MET A 126 -11.44 1.24 -7.53
N GLU A 127 -11.86 2.51 -7.54
CA GLU A 127 -10.97 3.67 -7.64
C GLU A 127 -10.08 3.79 -6.40
N GLY A 128 -10.65 3.61 -5.19
CA GLY A 128 -9.89 3.63 -3.95
C GLY A 128 -8.88 2.49 -3.86
N PHE A 129 -9.25 1.28 -4.31
CA PHE A 129 -8.34 0.13 -4.35
C PHE A 129 -7.17 0.40 -5.30
N ILE A 130 -7.44 0.88 -6.52
CA ILE A 130 -6.43 1.24 -7.51
C ILE A 130 -5.49 2.35 -7.01
N GLU A 131 -6.05 3.42 -6.44
CA GLU A 131 -5.26 4.55 -5.93
C GLU A 131 -4.36 4.12 -4.76
N SER A 132 -4.88 3.27 -3.87
CA SER A 132 -4.10 2.81 -2.72
C SER A 132 -2.81 2.07 -3.12
N TYR A 133 -2.82 1.33 -4.23
CA TYR A 133 -1.63 0.64 -4.73
C TYR A 133 -0.57 1.61 -5.26
N LYS A 134 -0.96 2.78 -5.78
CA LYS A 134 -0.01 3.86 -6.13
C LYS A 134 0.67 4.41 -4.89
N THR A 135 -0.09 4.57 -3.80
CA THR A 135 0.45 5.11 -2.54
C THR A 135 1.24 4.08 -1.72
N MET A 136 0.90 2.78 -1.83
CA MET A 136 1.64 1.71 -1.16
C MET A 136 3.05 1.52 -1.74
N GLY A 137 3.23 1.84 -3.03
CA GLY A 137 4.53 1.74 -3.69
C GLY A 137 5.18 0.36 -3.50
N GLY A 138 6.40 0.33 -2.97
CA GLY A 138 7.13 -0.91 -2.71
C GLY A 138 6.39 -1.94 -1.84
N TRP A 139 5.45 -1.52 -0.98
CA TRP A 139 4.60 -2.45 -0.22
C TRP A 139 3.63 -3.23 -1.09
N GLY A 140 3.13 -2.62 -2.17
CA GLY A 140 2.26 -3.30 -3.12
C GLY A 140 2.95 -4.54 -3.70
N SER A 141 4.24 -4.42 -4.03
CA SER A 141 5.04 -5.56 -4.49
C SER A 141 5.22 -6.62 -3.40
N CYS A 142 5.60 -6.22 -2.18
CA CYS A 142 5.81 -7.15 -1.08
C CYS A 142 4.55 -7.95 -0.71
N LEU A 143 3.39 -7.29 -0.69
CA LEU A 143 2.13 -7.89 -0.26
C LEU A 143 1.50 -8.82 -1.32
N ASN A 144 1.85 -8.64 -2.60
CA ASN A 144 1.26 -9.41 -3.70
C ASN A 144 2.23 -10.41 -4.33
N PHE A 145 3.55 -10.25 -4.11
CA PHE A 145 4.58 -11.16 -4.60
C PHE A 145 5.46 -11.64 -3.44
N PRO A 146 5.06 -12.73 -2.75
CA PRO A 146 5.79 -13.34 -1.63
C PRO A 146 7.30 -13.54 -1.88
N THR A 147 7.66 -13.84 -3.12
CA THR A 147 9.05 -14.08 -3.53
C THR A 147 9.92 -12.82 -3.59
N ALA A 148 9.33 -11.62 -3.48
CA ALA A 148 10.08 -10.37 -3.42
C ALA A 148 10.87 -10.21 -2.10
N SER A 149 10.41 -10.86 -1.03
CA SER A 149 11.12 -10.98 0.25
C SER A 149 10.58 -12.16 1.04
N LEU A 150 11.21 -13.33 0.88
CA LEU A 150 10.72 -14.58 1.47
C LEU A 150 10.74 -14.55 3.00
N GLU A 151 11.83 -14.03 3.58
CA GLU A 151 12.02 -13.96 5.03
C GLU A 151 10.97 -13.06 5.68
N VAL A 152 10.73 -11.87 5.11
CA VAL A 152 9.67 -10.97 5.59
C VAL A 152 8.30 -11.60 5.42
N THR A 153 8.05 -12.28 4.30
CA THR A 153 6.75 -12.93 4.06
C THR A 153 6.46 -14.05 5.06
N GLU A 154 7.47 -14.85 5.41
CA GLU A 154 7.34 -15.88 6.44
C GLU A 154 7.02 -15.27 7.82
N LEU A 155 7.70 -14.18 8.17
CA LEU A 155 7.44 -13.44 9.41
C LEU A 155 6.03 -12.83 9.44
N VAL A 156 5.58 -12.22 8.33
CA VAL A 156 4.22 -11.68 8.20
C VAL A 156 3.20 -12.80 8.35
N THR A 157 3.40 -13.93 7.69
CA THR A 157 2.50 -15.09 7.76
C THR A 157 2.42 -15.62 9.18
N THR A 158 3.55 -15.75 9.86
CA THR A 158 3.63 -16.33 11.21
C THR A 158 3.03 -15.42 12.27
N ARG A 159 3.32 -14.11 12.22
CA ARG A 159 2.94 -13.16 13.28
C ARG A 159 1.63 -12.43 13.00
N TYR A 160 1.31 -12.18 11.74
CA TYR A 160 0.19 -11.36 11.32
C TYR A 160 -0.79 -12.10 10.41
N GLY A 161 -0.55 -13.38 10.08
CA GLY A 161 -1.36 -14.14 9.11
C GLY A 161 -2.85 -14.15 9.42
N THR A 162 -3.25 -14.33 10.68
CA THR A 162 -4.66 -14.25 11.09
C THR A 162 -5.26 -12.88 10.81
N LEU A 163 -4.60 -11.80 11.24
CA LEU A 163 -5.04 -10.43 10.98
C LEU A 163 -5.16 -10.16 9.47
N MET A 164 -4.15 -10.53 8.69
CA MET A 164 -4.13 -10.34 7.23
C MET A 164 -5.27 -11.12 6.56
N THR A 165 -5.56 -12.33 7.04
CA THR A 165 -6.67 -13.15 6.55
C THR A 165 -8.00 -12.48 6.87
N ASP A 166 -8.24 -12.07 8.11
CA ASP A 166 -9.50 -11.43 8.51
C ASP A 166 -9.74 -10.11 7.73
N LEU A 167 -8.67 -9.33 7.51
CA LEU A 167 -8.70 -8.12 6.69
C LEU A 167 -8.98 -8.41 5.20
N THR A 168 -8.44 -9.50 4.67
CA THR A 168 -8.73 -9.94 3.29
C THR A 168 -10.19 -10.36 3.16
N GLU A 169 -10.68 -11.19 4.08
CA GLU A 169 -12.04 -11.72 4.01
C GLU A 169 -13.08 -10.61 4.17
N ILE A 170 -12.87 -9.64 5.09
CA ILE A 170 -13.81 -8.53 5.25
C ILE A 170 -13.84 -7.64 4.00
N ASN A 171 -12.71 -7.45 3.32
CA ASN A 171 -12.66 -6.71 2.06
C ASN A 171 -13.48 -7.45 0.97
N MET A 172 -13.32 -8.76 0.87
CA MET A 172 -14.06 -9.60 -0.08
C MET A 172 -15.57 -9.62 0.22
N ALA A 173 -15.97 -9.72 1.49
CA ALA A 173 -17.37 -9.67 1.90
C ALA A 173 -18.01 -8.31 1.57
N ARG A 174 -17.26 -7.22 1.77
CA ARG A 174 -17.70 -5.86 1.38
C ARG A 174 -17.85 -5.73 -0.13
N LEU A 175 -16.88 -6.21 -0.91
CA LEU A 175 -16.99 -6.23 -2.37
C LEU A 175 -18.21 -7.05 -2.85
N TYR A 176 -18.41 -8.24 -2.28
CA TYR A 176 -19.56 -9.09 -2.55
C TYR A 176 -20.88 -8.32 -2.33
N SER A 177 -21.00 -7.61 -1.20
CA SER A 177 -22.18 -6.80 -0.90
C SER A 177 -22.37 -5.66 -1.90
N LEU A 178 -21.30 -4.94 -2.28
CA LEU A 178 -21.36 -3.86 -3.26
C LEU A 178 -21.82 -4.36 -4.64
N ILE A 179 -21.36 -5.53 -5.07
CA ILE A 179 -21.80 -6.15 -6.32
C ILE A 179 -23.26 -6.61 -6.22
N SER A 180 -23.66 -7.20 -5.09
CA SER A 180 -25.06 -7.56 -4.82
C SER A 180 -25.98 -6.35 -4.91
N ASP A 181 -25.54 -5.23 -4.34
CA ASP A 181 -26.24 -3.95 -4.33
C ASP A 181 -26.46 -3.40 -5.75
N VAL A 182 -25.44 -3.46 -6.61
CA VAL A 182 -25.55 -3.05 -8.02
C VAL A 182 -26.58 -3.94 -8.75
N LYS A 183 -26.45 -5.26 -8.62
CA LYS A 183 -27.37 -6.23 -9.25
C LYS A 183 -28.82 -6.05 -8.80
N LYS A 184 -29.03 -5.74 -7.52
CA LYS A 184 -30.36 -5.52 -6.92
C LYS A 184 -30.87 -4.09 -7.04
N LYS A 185 -30.04 -3.16 -7.54
CA LYS A 185 -30.32 -1.71 -7.59
C LYS A 185 -30.73 -1.14 -6.22
N LYS A 186 -30.11 -1.64 -5.15
CA LYS A 186 -30.39 -1.26 -3.76
C LYS A 186 -29.09 -1.03 -3.03
N VAL A 187 -29.06 -0.09 -2.09
CA VAL A 187 -27.94 0.08 -1.16
C VAL A 187 -28.25 -0.68 0.13
N SER A 188 -27.35 -1.59 0.53
CA SER A 188 -27.42 -2.33 1.78
C SER A 188 -26.66 -1.60 2.89
N ASP A 189 -27.20 -1.71 4.10
CA ASP A 189 -26.58 -1.23 5.34
C ASP A 189 -25.88 -2.35 6.11
N THR A 190 -25.62 -3.50 5.46
CA THR A 190 -24.90 -4.63 6.05
C THR A 190 -23.55 -4.17 6.60
N VAL A 191 -23.33 -4.42 7.89
CA VAL A 191 -22.06 -4.20 8.56
C VAL A 191 -21.39 -5.55 8.75
N TYR A 192 -20.19 -5.68 8.20
CA TYR A 192 -19.29 -6.79 8.50
C TYR A 192 -18.25 -6.33 9.51
N GLU A 193 -17.96 -7.19 10.47
CA GLU A 193 -16.91 -7.02 11.46
C GLU A 193 -15.72 -7.93 11.14
N ILE A 194 -14.53 -7.54 11.59
CA ILE A 194 -13.29 -8.28 11.35
C ILE A 194 -13.35 -9.57 12.16
N GLY A 195 -13.07 -10.71 11.52
CA GLY A 195 -13.15 -12.04 12.15
C GLY A 195 -14.57 -12.65 12.22
N GLU A 196 -15.63 -11.83 12.13
CA GLU A 196 -17.02 -12.26 12.33
C GLU A 196 -17.85 -12.25 11.04
N LEU A 197 -17.40 -13.01 10.03
CA LEU A 197 -18.09 -13.08 8.74
C LEU A 197 -19.08 -14.26 8.68
N PRO A 198 -20.29 -14.06 8.12
CA PRO A 198 -21.24 -15.14 7.88
C PRO A 198 -20.82 -15.96 6.64
N ARG A 199 -19.65 -16.62 6.71
CA ARG A 199 -18.98 -17.31 5.58
C ARG A 199 -19.92 -18.27 4.86
N ALA A 200 -20.62 -19.13 5.60
CA ALA A 200 -21.57 -20.09 5.03
C ALA A 200 -22.72 -19.41 4.26
N GLN A 201 -23.14 -18.20 4.65
CA GLN A 201 -24.18 -17.47 3.93
C GLN A 201 -23.63 -16.77 2.67
N LEU A 202 -22.43 -16.20 2.75
CA LEU A 202 -21.76 -15.57 1.61
C LEU A 202 -21.47 -16.56 0.49
N LEU A 203 -21.15 -17.82 0.84
CA LEU A 203 -20.80 -18.86 -0.11
C LEU A 203 -22.01 -19.58 -0.75
N LYS A 204 -23.25 -19.25 -0.36
CA LYS A 204 -24.46 -19.89 -0.92
C LYS A 204 -24.78 -19.46 -2.36
N ASP A 205 -24.43 -18.24 -2.75
CA ASP A 205 -24.67 -17.73 -4.11
C ASP A 205 -23.39 -17.84 -4.93
N HIS A 206 -23.15 -19.01 -5.51
CA HIS A 206 -21.95 -19.30 -6.29
C HIS A 206 -21.74 -18.31 -7.45
N ASN A 207 -22.81 -17.88 -8.12
CA ASN A 207 -22.72 -16.93 -9.23
C ASN A 207 -22.21 -15.55 -8.74
N LEU A 208 -22.68 -15.11 -7.57
CA LEU A 208 -22.21 -13.84 -7.00
C LEU A 208 -20.78 -13.96 -6.45
N VAL A 209 -20.39 -15.12 -5.93
CA VAL A 209 -18.99 -15.41 -5.54
C VAL A 209 -18.06 -15.32 -6.75
N ASP A 210 -18.41 -15.97 -7.86
CA ASP A 210 -17.62 -15.97 -9.09
C ASP A 210 -17.48 -14.56 -9.67
N LEU A 211 -18.59 -13.80 -9.69
CA LEU A 211 -18.58 -12.40 -10.12
C LEU A 211 -17.72 -11.54 -9.19
N THR A 212 -17.79 -11.76 -7.88
CA THR A 212 -16.94 -11.06 -6.89
C THR A 212 -15.46 -11.32 -7.14
N ALA A 213 -15.09 -12.58 -7.37
CA ALA A 213 -13.72 -12.96 -7.71
C ALA A 213 -13.27 -12.28 -9.02
N SER A 214 -14.09 -12.33 -10.07
CA SER A 214 -13.78 -11.72 -11.37
C SER A 214 -13.56 -10.21 -11.27
N VAL A 215 -14.45 -9.49 -10.57
CA VAL A 215 -14.31 -8.05 -10.32
C VAL A 215 -13.06 -7.75 -9.49
N GLY A 216 -12.83 -8.53 -8.42
CA GLY A 216 -11.66 -8.38 -7.55
C GLY A 216 -10.34 -8.55 -8.30
N PHE A 217 -10.18 -9.65 -9.04
CA PHE A 217 -8.98 -9.92 -9.84
C PHE A 217 -8.77 -8.91 -10.96
N SER A 218 -9.84 -8.48 -11.64
CA SER A 218 -9.73 -7.46 -12.69
C SER A 218 -9.26 -6.12 -12.12
N THR A 219 -9.80 -5.72 -10.97
CA THR A 219 -9.40 -4.49 -10.29
C THR A 219 -7.96 -4.57 -9.78
N LEU A 220 -7.57 -5.70 -9.19
CA LEU A 220 -6.19 -5.93 -8.74
C LEU A 220 -5.18 -5.88 -9.90
N GLY A 221 -5.51 -6.49 -11.04
CA GLY A 221 -4.66 -6.45 -12.23
C GLY A 221 -4.39 -5.02 -12.70
N VAL A 222 -5.43 -4.18 -12.72
CA VAL A 222 -5.27 -2.75 -13.02
C VAL A 222 -4.46 -2.04 -11.94
N ALA A 223 -4.74 -2.30 -10.66
CA ALA A 223 -4.04 -1.68 -9.53
C ALA A 223 -2.53 -1.94 -9.58
N ILE A 224 -2.11 -3.19 -9.84
CA ILE A 224 -0.70 -3.56 -9.99
C ILE A 224 -0.11 -2.90 -11.24
N TRP A 225 -0.83 -2.91 -12.37
CA TRP A 225 -0.37 -2.29 -13.62
C TRP A 225 -0.11 -0.79 -13.47
N VAL A 226 -1.02 -0.05 -12.82
CA VAL A 226 -0.87 1.39 -12.59
C VAL A 226 0.07 1.74 -11.44
N ALA A 227 0.33 0.82 -10.49
CA ALA A 227 1.35 1.03 -9.47
C ALA A 227 2.75 0.87 -10.05
N GLY A 228 2.90 0.01 -11.06
CA GLY A 228 4.16 -0.28 -11.73
C GLY A 228 4.51 0.63 -12.90
N GLN A 229 3.94 1.85 -13.05
CA GLN A 229 4.12 2.71 -14.24
C GLN A 229 5.58 2.81 -14.69
N SER A 230 5.93 2.02 -15.70
CA SER A 230 7.23 1.39 -15.89
C SER A 230 8.39 2.38 -16.17
N LEU A 231 8.95 2.91 -15.08
CA LEU A 231 10.22 3.66 -14.94
C LEU A 231 10.29 5.09 -15.50
N ARG A 232 9.26 5.92 -15.34
CA ARG A 232 9.34 7.35 -15.72
C ARG A 232 10.32 8.15 -14.84
N LYS A 233 11.17 8.96 -15.48
CA LYS A 233 12.07 9.94 -14.85
C LYS A 233 11.61 11.41 -14.94
N ASP A 234 10.60 11.72 -15.76
CA ASP A 234 10.18 13.10 -15.99
C ASP A 234 8.64 13.26 -15.94
N GLU A 235 8.21 14.48 -15.61
CA GLU A 235 6.83 14.99 -15.67
C GLU A 235 6.12 14.57 -16.96
N ASP A 236 4.79 14.63 -16.95
CA ASP A 236 3.85 14.11 -17.96
C ASP A 236 3.95 14.74 -19.37
N THR A 237 5.15 14.78 -19.94
CA THR A 237 5.55 15.37 -21.22
C THR A 237 4.89 14.74 -22.44
N ARG A 238 4.17 13.63 -22.27
CA ARG A 238 3.48 12.89 -23.33
C ARG A 238 2.00 12.62 -23.05
N GLY A 239 1.41 13.21 -22.00
CA GLY A 239 0.00 13.04 -21.65
C GLY A 239 -0.39 11.60 -21.27
N LEU A 240 0.58 10.77 -20.85
CA LEU A 240 0.33 9.38 -20.44
C LEU A 240 -0.53 9.32 -19.16
N GLY A 241 -0.46 10.34 -18.31
CA GLY A 241 -1.32 10.44 -17.13
C GLY A 241 -2.80 10.58 -17.49
N VAL A 242 -3.11 11.36 -18.54
CA VAL A 242 -4.49 11.51 -19.04
C VAL A 242 -4.98 10.22 -19.70
N LEU A 243 -4.12 9.58 -20.49
CA LEU A 243 -4.44 8.30 -21.12
C LEU A 243 -4.73 7.21 -20.08
N GLU A 244 -3.90 7.09 -19.05
CA GLU A 244 -4.12 6.15 -17.96
C GLU A 244 -5.46 6.39 -17.28
N LYS A 245 -5.73 7.63 -16.84
CA LYS A 245 -7.01 7.99 -16.20
C LYS A 245 -8.20 7.59 -17.07
N THR A 246 -8.09 7.80 -18.38
CA THR A 246 -9.14 7.45 -19.35
C THR A 246 -9.33 5.94 -19.47
N ILE A 247 -8.24 5.17 -19.54
CA ILE A 247 -8.26 3.70 -19.62
C ILE A 247 -8.86 3.11 -18.35
N VAL A 248 -8.39 3.55 -17.18
CA VAL A 248 -8.88 3.08 -15.87
C VAL A 248 -10.37 3.39 -15.72
N ALA A 249 -10.80 4.63 -15.98
CA ALA A 249 -12.20 5.02 -15.89
C ALA A 249 -13.08 4.22 -16.86
N SER A 250 -12.59 3.97 -18.08
CA SER A 250 -13.29 3.15 -19.07
C SER A 250 -13.41 1.70 -18.65
N HIS A 251 -12.36 1.11 -18.06
CA HIS A 251 -12.37 -0.25 -17.55
C HIS A 251 -13.37 -0.42 -16.39
N ILE A 252 -13.31 0.45 -15.38
CA ILE A 252 -14.26 0.46 -14.25
C ILE A 252 -15.69 0.60 -14.75
N LYS A 253 -15.95 1.52 -15.69
CA LYS A 253 -17.28 1.70 -16.29
C LYS A 253 -17.77 0.43 -16.99
N ARG A 254 -16.90 -0.30 -17.70
CA ARG A 254 -17.25 -1.57 -18.36
C ARG A 254 -17.60 -2.66 -17.36
N ILE A 255 -16.83 -2.81 -16.28
CA ILE A 255 -17.11 -3.78 -15.22
C ILE A 255 -18.47 -3.50 -14.57
N ILE A 256 -18.72 -2.25 -14.16
CA ILE A 256 -20.01 -1.89 -13.53
C ILE A 256 -21.18 -2.16 -14.48
N LYS A 257 -21.03 -1.88 -15.78
CA LYS A 257 -22.08 -2.16 -16.79
C LYS A 257 -22.33 -3.67 -17.01
N SER A 258 -21.37 -4.54 -16.70
CA SER A 258 -21.52 -5.99 -16.86
C SER A 258 -22.17 -6.70 -15.67
N ILE A 259 -22.42 -5.99 -14.57
CA ILE A 259 -23.11 -6.48 -13.36
C ILE A 259 -24.62 -6.24 -13.51
#